data_AF-A0A8T4ZWQ5-F1
#
_entry.id   AF-A0A8T4ZWQ5-F1
#
_cell.length_a   1.000
_cell.length_b   1.000
_cell.length_c   1.000
_cell.angle_alpha   90.00
_cell.angle_beta   90.00
_cell.angle_gamma   90.00
#
_symmetry.space_group_name_H-M   'P 1'
#
loop_
_entity.id
_entity.type
_entity.pdbx_description
1 polymer ?
#
loop_
_entity_poly.entity_id
_entity_poly.type
_entity_poly.pdbx_seq_one_letter_code
_entity_poly.pdbx_strand_id
1 'polypeptide(L)'
;MSKKTNELQPVLEKELQRLTAKLGLNLDLKVVWVHNKAAGLSGEVKEGSIYIYEVEEEKAIQTLKHELIDYMITSRIVRPLVSLVNMLIKAREAEIYEEKEKLVEIFSKII
;
A
#
# COMPACT_ATOMS: atom_id res chain seq x y z
N MET A 1 -6.77 9.48 -34.77
CA MET A 1 -6.87 9.68 -33.30
C MET A 1 -5.63 9.08 -32.65
N SER A 2 -4.53 9.83 -32.48
CA SER A 2 -3.34 9.35 -31.72
C SER A 2 -2.28 10.46 -31.59
N LYS A 3 -2.52 11.47 -30.72
CA LYS A 3 -1.49 12.46 -30.36
C LYS A 3 -1.53 12.90 -28.89
N LYS A 4 -2.70 12.90 -28.23
CA LYS A 4 -2.83 13.23 -26.79
C LYS A 4 -2.36 12.12 -25.82
N THR A 5 -2.13 10.92 -26.34
CA THR A 5 -1.93 9.66 -25.60
C THR A 5 -0.51 9.50 -25.01
N ASN A 6 0.44 10.39 -25.32
CA ASN A 6 1.85 10.27 -24.90
C ASN A 6 2.36 11.42 -24.02
N GLU A 7 1.55 12.45 -23.77
CA GLU A 7 2.03 13.65 -23.05
C GLU A 7 1.86 13.56 -21.53
N LEU A 8 0.94 12.72 -21.02
CA LEU A 8 0.61 12.73 -19.59
C LEU A 8 1.57 11.89 -18.73
N GLN A 9 2.04 10.76 -19.24
CA GLN A 9 3.03 9.92 -18.55
C GLN A 9 4.27 10.71 -18.08
N PRO A 10 4.99 11.46 -18.95
CA PRO A 10 6.16 12.22 -18.51
C PRO A 10 5.81 13.35 -17.52
N VAL A 11 4.61 13.92 -17.60
CA VAL A 11 4.13 14.92 -16.63
C VAL A 11 3.95 14.29 -15.25
N LEU A 12 3.33 13.11 -15.18
CA LEU A 12 3.12 12.37 -13.93
C LEU A 12 4.44 11.91 -13.32
N GLU A 13 5.38 11.41 -14.13
CA GLU A 13 6.72 11.02 -13.66
C GLU A 13 7.47 12.20 -13.07
N LYS A 14 7.47 13.35 -13.76
CA LYS A 14 8.08 14.58 -13.27
C LYS A 14 7.43 15.06 -11.98
N GLU A 15 6.11 14.99 -11.89
CA GLU A 15 5.37 15.37 -10.68
C GLU A 15 5.68 14.43 -9.51
N LEU A 16 5.73 13.11 -9.74
CA LEU A 16 6.13 12.14 -8.73
C LEU A 16 7.56 12.39 -8.23
N GLN A 17 8.50 12.64 -9.14
CA GLN A 17 9.88 12.98 -8.79
C GLN A 17 9.94 14.29 -7.96
N ARG A 18 9.18 15.31 -8.37
CA ARG A 18 9.10 16.58 -7.63
C ARG A 18 8.54 16.39 -6.23
N LEU A 19 7.48 15.59 -6.09
CA LEU A 19 6.82 15.31 -4.80
C LEU A 19 7.72 14.50 -3.87
N THR A 20 8.32 13.41 -4.37
CA THR A 20 9.24 12.56 -3.60
C THR A 20 10.47 13.34 -3.14
N ALA A 21 11.07 14.14 -4.02
CA ALA A 21 12.20 15.01 -3.66
C ALA A 21 11.82 16.05 -2.59
N LYS A 22 10.68 16.74 -2.76
CA LYS A 22 10.20 17.74 -1.79
C LYS A 22 9.95 17.14 -0.40
N LEU A 23 9.49 15.90 -0.35
CA LEU A 23 9.20 15.19 0.89
C LEU A 23 10.42 14.45 1.47
N GLY A 24 11.59 14.51 0.81
CA GLY A 24 12.80 13.80 1.23
C GLY A 24 12.63 12.29 1.22
N LEU A 25 11.80 11.77 0.31
CA LEU A 25 11.43 10.37 0.24
C LEU A 25 12.30 9.64 -0.78
N ASN A 26 12.96 8.58 -0.33
CA ASN A 26 13.60 7.61 -1.22
C ASN A 26 12.67 6.40 -1.37
N LEU A 27 11.62 6.56 -2.18
CA LEU A 27 10.66 5.50 -2.49
C LEU A 27 10.98 4.95 -3.87
N ASP A 28 11.06 3.62 -3.99
CA ASP A 28 11.08 2.94 -5.28
C ASP A 28 9.66 2.81 -5.84
N LEU A 29 8.94 3.95 -5.87
CA LEU A 29 7.61 4.04 -6.46
C LEU A 29 7.72 4.53 -7.89
N LYS A 30 7.01 3.85 -8.79
CA LYS A 30 6.83 4.28 -10.18
C LYS A 30 5.42 4.80 -10.37
N VAL A 31 5.19 5.58 -11.42
CA VAL A 31 3.84 5.95 -11.86
C VAL A 31 3.58 5.36 -13.23
N VAL A 32 2.39 4.80 -13.43
CA VAL A 32 1.98 4.18 -14.69
C VAL A 32 0.61 4.74 -15.06
N TRP A 33 0.54 5.45 -16.18
CA TRP A 33 -0.71 5.91 -16.72
C TRP A 33 -1.34 4.86 -17.64
N VAL A 34 -2.59 4.51 -17.36
CA VAL A 34 -3.35 3.50 -18.10
C VAL A 34 -4.63 4.12 -18.63
N HIS A 35 -4.80 4.09 -19.95
CA HIS A 35 -5.91 4.73 -20.69
C HIS A 35 -7.27 4.04 -20.55
N ASN A 36 -7.47 3.25 -19.51
CA ASN A 36 -8.69 2.47 -19.34
C ASN A 36 -9.08 2.49 -17.88
N LYS A 37 -10.29 2.98 -17.59
CA LYS A 37 -10.85 2.95 -16.24
C LYS A 37 -11.03 1.50 -15.81
N ALA A 38 -10.11 1.00 -15.00
CA ALA A 38 -10.34 -0.21 -14.25
C ALA A 38 -11.47 0.07 -13.24
N ALA A 39 -12.64 -0.51 -13.47
CA ALA A 39 -13.73 -0.66 -12.48
C ALA A 39 -14.14 0.61 -11.69
N GLY A 40 -14.06 1.80 -12.30
CA GLY A 40 -14.49 3.06 -11.67
C GLY A 40 -13.47 3.72 -10.74
N LEU A 41 -12.24 3.22 -10.66
CA LEU A 41 -11.15 3.83 -9.91
C LEU A 41 -10.53 4.99 -10.69
N SER A 42 -10.07 6.02 -9.96
CA SER A 42 -9.25 7.10 -10.52
C SER A 42 -7.76 6.74 -10.51
N GLY A 43 -7.32 5.98 -9.50
CA GLY A 43 -5.98 5.44 -9.39
C GLY A 43 -5.90 4.37 -8.29
N GLU A 44 -4.75 3.71 -8.18
CA GLU A 44 -4.44 2.75 -7.12
C GLU A 44 -2.93 2.51 -7.00
N VAL A 45 -2.48 2.03 -5.84
CA VAL A 45 -1.09 1.59 -5.65
C VAL A 45 -0.99 0.08 -5.58
N LYS A 46 -0.27 -0.52 -6.53
CA LYS A 46 -0.01 -1.97 -6.61
C LYS A 46 1.44 -2.25 -6.98
N GLU A 47 2.05 -3.22 -6.31
CA GLU A 47 3.38 -3.74 -6.67
C GLU A 47 4.47 -2.67 -6.86
N GLY A 48 4.48 -1.65 -5.98
CA GLY A 48 5.45 -0.54 -6.06
C GLY A 48 5.18 0.45 -7.20
N SER A 49 4.00 0.42 -7.81
CA SER A 49 3.59 1.33 -8.86
C SER A 49 2.26 2.00 -8.53
N ILE A 50 2.18 3.30 -8.76
CA ILE A 50 0.97 4.11 -8.71
C ILE A 50 0.35 4.08 -10.10
N TYR A 51 -0.80 3.42 -10.25
CA TYR A 51 -1.57 3.38 -11.47
C TYR A 51 -2.55 4.55 -11.48
N ILE A 52 -2.58 5.29 -12.59
CA ILE A 52 -3.48 6.42 -12.81
C ILE A 52 -4.36 6.13 -14.02
N TYR A 53 -5.67 6.28 -13.85
CA TYR A 53 -6.68 5.98 -14.87
C TYR A 53 -7.37 7.23 -15.44
N GLU A 54 -7.10 8.40 -14.85
CA GLU A 54 -7.65 9.67 -15.32
C GLU A 54 -6.98 10.15 -16.61
N VAL A 55 -7.78 10.67 -17.53
CA VAL A 55 -7.32 11.16 -18.85
C VAL A 55 -7.07 12.67 -18.82
N GLU A 56 -7.76 13.40 -17.95
CA GLU A 56 -7.55 14.83 -17.75
C GLU A 56 -6.35 15.06 -16.84
N GLU A 57 -5.37 15.85 -17.30
CA GLU A 57 -4.10 16.08 -16.62
C GLU A 57 -4.27 16.54 -15.17
N GLU A 58 -5.13 17.52 -14.94
CA GLU A 58 -5.39 18.06 -13.60
C GLU A 58 -5.91 16.98 -12.64
N LYS A 59 -6.86 16.16 -13.11
CA LYS A 59 -7.40 15.04 -12.32
C LYS A 59 -6.35 13.96 -12.08
N ALA A 60 -5.56 13.62 -13.10
CA ALA A 60 -4.49 12.63 -12.99
C ALA A 60 -3.43 13.05 -11.96
N ILE A 61 -3.03 14.34 -11.95
CA ILE A 61 -2.11 14.90 -10.95
C ILE A 61 -2.74 14.87 -9.55
N GLN A 62 -4.03 15.20 -9.43
CA GLN A 62 -4.73 15.15 -8.15
C GLN A 62 -4.78 13.71 -7.60
N THR A 63 -5.10 12.75 -8.45
CA THR A 63 -5.08 11.32 -8.10
C THR A 63 -3.68 10.88 -7.68
N LEU A 64 -2.63 11.22 -8.45
CA LEU A 64 -1.25 10.88 -8.08
C LEU A 64 -0.88 11.36 -6.68
N LYS A 65 -1.26 12.61 -6.34
CA LYS A 65 -1.02 13.15 -4.98
C LYS A 65 -1.77 12.37 -3.92
N HIS A 66 -3.04 12.04 -4.18
CA HIS A 66 -3.86 11.26 -3.26
C HIS A 66 -3.25 9.88 -2.99
N GLU A 67 -2.94 9.13 -4.05
CA GLU A 67 -2.36 7.79 -3.95
C GLU A 67 -0.98 7.80 -3.26
N LEU A 68 -0.15 8.80 -3.54
CA LEU A 68 1.15 8.93 -2.87
C LEU A 68 0.98 9.18 -1.36
N ILE A 69 0.06 10.06 -0.97
CA ILE A 69 -0.21 10.36 0.45
C ILE A 69 -0.79 9.13 1.15
N ASP A 70 -1.76 8.45 0.53
CA ASP A 70 -2.36 7.25 1.09
C ASP A 70 -1.33 6.13 1.25
N TYR A 71 -0.50 5.89 0.23
CA TYR A 71 0.61 4.94 0.34
C TYR A 71 1.54 5.27 1.50
N MET A 72 1.86 6.55 1.69
CA MET A 72 2.74 7.00 2.77
C MET A 72 2.13 6.78 4.15
N ILE A 73 0.86 7.11 4.33
CA ILE A 73 0.12 6.87 5.58
C ILE A 73 0.04 5.36 5.84
N THR A 74 -0.36 4.59 4.82
CA THR A 74 -0.53 3.15 4.92
C THR A 74 0.80 2.46 5.26
N SER A 75 1.88 2.80 4.57
CA SER A 75 3.18 2.16 4.76
C SER A 75 3.87 2.56 6.07
N ARG A 76 3.77 3.82 6.51
CA ARG A 76 4.51 4.32 7.69
C ARG A 76 3.71 4.31 8.99
N ILE A 77 2.39 4.30 8.93
CA ILE A 77 1.54 4.42 10.13
C ILE A 77 0.69 3.17 10.28
N VAL A 78 -0.06 2.78 9.24
CA VAL A 78 -1.02 1.68 9.35
C VAL A 78 -0.31 0.32 9.41
N ARG A 79 0.60 0.01 8.47
CA ARG A 79 1.30 -1.28 8.42
C ARG A 79 2.11 -1.57 9.68
N PRO A 80 2.86 -0.63 10.29
CA PRO A 80 3.56 -0.88 11.54
C PRO A 80 2.61 -1.23 12.69
N LEU A 81 1.47 -0.54 12.81
CA LEU A 81 0.45 -0.87 13.82
C LEU A 81 -0.11 -2.28 13.61
N VAL A 82 -0.48 -2.63 12.37
CA VAL A 82 -0.97 -3.97 12.03
C VAL A 82 0.08 -5.02 12.34
N SER A 83 1.35 -4.77 12.02
CA SER A 83 2.47 -5.66 12.34
C SER A 83 2.65 -5.88 13.85
N LEU A 84 2.53 -4.81 14.64
CA LEU A 84 2.63 -4.88 16.10
C LEU A 84 1.50 -5.72 16.68
N VAL A 85 0.25 -5.47 16.27
CA VAL A 85 -0.91 -6.23 16.73
C VAL A 85 -0.77 -7.72 16.37
N ASN A 86 -0.34 -8.02 15.15
CA ASN A 86 -0.09 -9.41 14.72
C ASN A 86 0.99 -10.10 15.56
N MET A 87 2.02 -9.37 15.99
CA MET A 87 3.05 -9.91 16.88
C MET A 87 2.49 -10.24 18.26
N LEU A 88 1.65 -9.36 18.82
CA LEU A 88 0.98 -9.61 20.10
C LEU A 88 0.04 -10.80 20.04
N ILE A 89 -0.72 -10.93 18.95
CA ILE A 89 -1.60 -12.08 18.73
C ILE A 89 -0.78 -13.38 18.75
N LYS A 90 0.30 -13.46 17.96
CA LYS A 90 1.15 -14.65 17.89
C LYS A 90 1.80 -14.98 19.24
N ALA A 91 2.22 -13.98 20.00
CA ALA A 91 2.78 -14.20 21.33
C ALA A 91 1.75 -14.83 22.28
N ARG A 92 0.51 -14.34 22.26
CA ARG A 92 -0.59 -14.89 23.07
C ARG A 92 -1.01 -16.27 22.62
N GLU A 93 -1.07 -16.53 21.31
CA GLU A 93 -1.35 -17.88 20.79
C GLU A 93 -0.33 -18.90 21.28
N ALA A 94 0.96 -18.53 21.34
CA ALA A 94 2.01 -19.39 21.86
C ALA A 94 1.84 -19.70 23.35
N GLU A 95 1.55 -18.68 24.18
CA GLU A 95 1.27 -18.86 25.61
C GLU A 95 0.05 -19.77 25.84
N ILE A 96 -1.03 -19.52 25.10
CA ILE A 96 -2.26 -20.34 25.17
C ILE A 96 -1.96 -21.79 24.80
N TYR A 97 -1.17 -22.01 23.75
CA TYR A 97 -0.79 -23.35 23.34
C TYR A 97 0.02 -24.07 24.43
N GLU A 98 0.99 -23.39 25.04
CA GLU A 98 1.80 -23.95 26.12
C GLU A 98 0.95 -24.36 27.33
N GLU A 99 0.04 -23.49 27.77
CA GLU A 99 -0.87 -23.79 28.88
C GLU A 99 -1.83 -24.94 28.53
N LYS A 100 -2.32 -24.99 27.29
CA LYS A 100 -3.14 -26.10 26.80
C LYS A 100 -2.38 -27.43 26.90
N GLU A 101 -1.11 -27.49 26.48
CA GLU A 101 -0.31 -28.71 26.57
C GLU A 101 -0.06 -29.16 28.03
N LYS A 102 0.22 -28.22 28.94
CA LYS A 102 0.35 -28.52 30.38
C LYS A 102 -0.93 -29.16 30.94
N LEU A 103 -2.09 -28.62 30.58
CA LEU A 103 -3.38 -29.16 31.02
C LEU A 103 -3.65 -30.54 30.43
N VAL A 104 -3.36 -30.75 29.15
CA VAL A 104 -3.47 -32.08 28.51
C VAL A 104 -2.59 -33.09 29.22
N GLU A 105 -1.35 -32.74 29.55
CA GLU A 105 -0.45 -33.63 30.28
C GLU A 105 -1.00 -33.99 31.67
N ILE A 106 -1.55 -33.02 32.41
CA ILE A 106 -2.16 -33.26 33.72
C ILE A 106 -3.37 -34.21 33.58
N PHE A 107 -4.29 -33.92 32.66
CA PHE A 107 -5.49 -34.73 32.48
C PHE A 107 -5.20 -36.14 31.98
N SER A 108 -4.18 -36.32 31.13
CA SER A 108 -3.74 -37.64 30.65
C SER A 108 -3.23 -38.58 31.76
N LYS A 109 -2.91 -38.05 32.94
CA LYS A 109 -2.50 -38.84 34.12
C LYS A 109 -3.69 -39.28 34.98
N ILE A 110 -4.86 -38.67 34.78
CA ILE A 110 -6.07 -38.88 35.58
C ILE A 110 -7.05 -39.80 34.85
N ILE A 111 -7.14 -39.66 33.53
CA ILE A 111 -8.02 -40.44 32.64
C ILE A 111 -7.22 -41.59 32.05
#